data_AF-A0A2X0NIH5-F1
#
_entry.id   AF-A0A2X0NIH5-F1
#
_cell.length_a   1.000
_cell.length_b   1.000
_cell.length_c   1.000
_cell.angle_alpha   90.00
_cell.angle_beta   90.00
_cell.angle_gamma   90.00
#
_symmetry.space_group_name_H-M   'P 1'
#
loop_
_entity.id
_entity.type
_entity.pdbx_description
1 polymer ?
#
loop_
_entity_poly.entity_id
_entity_poly.type
_entity_poly.pdbx_seq_one_letter_code
_entity_poly.pdbx_strand_id
1 'polypeptide(L)'
;MAAAPTCTRFFASAAPSTTARGSTLYAPPLDAQLAHISTLLSPLELASPLDPLLLQRALTHKSGQHKPSSHSSPSASQIGHGEKLAFLGRRVLRMHYTLHLASHLDARSEVMHDGLRQSAIDIRFDTKQLGATIGKGWGLQSVLRWREVRGPKGDPTGLYKARGQAVEALIGAVYTQFGIQATKKMFELMVWPGLGMSSSVRQALEGDAGAQA
;
A
#
# COMPACT_ATOMS: atom_id res chain seq x y z
N MET A 1 -31.83 -20.78 -44.37
CA MET A 1 -31.24 -19.68 -43.57
C MET A 1 -32.18 -19.42 -42.40
N ALA A 2 -31.80 -19.82 -41.19
CA ALA A 2 -32.55 -19.58 -39.96
C ALA A 2 -31.59 -19.07 -38.90
N ALA A 3 -31.84 -17.86 -38.39
CA ALA A 3 -31.03 -17.16 -37.40
C ALA A 3 -31.32 -17.69 -35.99
N ALA A 4 -30.26 -17.93 -35.20
CA ALA A 4 -30.33 -18.31 -33.80
C ALA A 4 -30.39 -17.06 -32.89
N PRO A 5 -31.15 -17.07 -31.79
CA PRO A 5 -31.24 -15.92 -30.89
C PRO A 5 -30.04 -15.84 -29.93
N THR A 6 -29.45 -14.65 -29.88
CA THR A 6 -28.34 -14.26 -29.00
C THR A 6 -28.81 -14.18 -27.55
N CYS A 7 -28.24 -15.02 -26.68
CA CYS A 7 -28.52 -15.02 -25.24
C CYS A 7 -27.62 -14.01 -24.52
N THR A 8 -28.17 -12.85 -24.19
CA THR A 8 -27.52 -11.78 -23.43
C THR A 8 -27.34 -12.23 -21.98
N ARG A 9 -26.10 -12.55 -21.56
CA ARG A 9 -25.79 -12.83 -20.15
C ARG A 9 -25.76 -11.52 -19.36
N PHE A 10 -26.74 -11.35 -18.49
CA PHE A 10 -26.75 -10.33 -17.45
C PHE A 10 -25.54 -10.53 -16.50
N PHE A 11 -24.77 -9.47 -16.28
CA PHE A 11 -23.75 -9.43 -15.25
C PHE A 11 -24.42 -9.45 -13.88
N ALA A 12 -24.31 -10.58 -13.17
CA ALA A 12 -24.67 -10.67 -11.77
C ALA A 12 -23.60 -9.95 -10.92
N SER A 13 -23.96 -8.78 -10.38
CA SER A 13 -23.22 -8.13 -9.31
C SER A 13 -23.13 -9.10 -8.12
N ALA A 14 -21.93 -9.57 -7.79
CA ALA A 14 -21.70 -10.45 -6.65
C ALA A 14 -22.08 -9.71 -5.35
N ALA A 15 -23.22 -10.08 -4.76
CA ALA A 15 -23.64 -9.58 -3.47
C ALA A 15 -22.65 -10.02 -2.37
N PRO A 16 -22.39 -9.19 -1.34
CA PRO A 16 -21.55 -9.56 -0.23
C PRO A 16 -22.16 -10.74 0.53
N SER A 17 -21.44 -11.87 0.59
CA SER A 17 -21.84 -13.02 1.40
C SER A 17 -21.72 -12.69 2.89
N THR A 18 -22.84 -12.37 3.52
CA THR A 18 -22.96 -12.13 4.96
C THR A 18 -22.90 -13.44 5.74
N THR A 19 -21.72 -13.80 6.24
CA THR A 19 -21.56 -14.82 7.29
C THR A 19 -21.49 -14.16 8.67
N ALA A 20 -22.45 -14.52 9.53
CA ALA A 20 -22.59 -14.35 10.99
C ALA A 20 -21.66 -13.37 11.75
N ARG A 21 -22.32 -12.44 12.47
CA ARG A 21 -21.84 -11.53 13.54
C ARG A 21 -20.44 -10.91 13.34
N GLY A 22 -20.44 -9.68 12.81
CA GLY A 22 -19.42 -8.67 13.13
C GLY A 22 -18.23 -8.56 12.19
N SER A 23 -18.12 -9.41 11.16
CA SER A 23 -17.03 -9.29 10.19
C SER A 23 -17.46 -9.51 8.74
N THR A 24 -17.06 -8.61 7.85
CA THR A 24 -17.41 -8.65 6.41
C THR A 24 -16.14 -8.78 5.59
N LEU A 25 -16.08 -9.77 4.68
CA LEU A 25 -14.97 -9.86 3.74
C LEU A 25 -15.18 -8.84 2.62
N TYR A 26 -14.24 -7.90 2.51
CA TYR A 26 -14.13 -7.01 1.37
C TYR A 26 -13.05 -7.54 0.44
N ALA A 27 -13.45 -7.93 -0.77
CA ALA A 27 -12.56 -8.56 -1.76
C ALA A 27 -12.90 -8.07 -3.17
N PRO A 28 -12.39 -6.90 -3.58
CA PRO A 28 -12.54 -6.38 -4.94
C PRO A 28 -11.97 -7.35 -5.98
N PRO A 29 -12.51 -7.35 -7.23
CA PRO A 29 -11.99 -8.16 -8.30
C PRO A 29 -10.58 -7.69 -8.71
N LEU A 30 -9.76 -8.63 -9.20
CA LEU A 30 -8.36 -8.36 -9.58
C LEU A 30 -8.26 -7.27 -10.67
N ASP A 31 -9.19 -7.22 -11.61
CA ASP A 31 -9.19 -6.22 -12.68
C ASP A 31 -9.32 -4.79 -12.12
N ALA A 32 -10.16 -4.60 -11.10
CA ALA A 32 -10.30 -3.32 -10.42
C ALA A 32 -9.02 -2.95 -9.65
N GLN A 33 -8.35 -3.94 -9.04
CA GLN A 33 -7.06 -3.74 -8.38
C GLN A 33 -5.98 -3.30 -9.38
N LEU A 34 -5.89 -3.99 -10.52
CA LEU A 34 -4.93 -3.69 -11.58
C LEU A 34 -5.15 -2.30 -12.18
N ALA A 35 -6.39 -1.95 -12.52
CA ALA A 35 -6.71 -0.66 -13.11
C ALA A 35 -6.36 0.51 -12.17
N HIS A 36 -6.75 0.40 -10.89
CA HIS A 36 -6.47 1.42 -9.88
C HIS A 36 -4.96 1.61 -9.67
N ILE A 37 -4.22 0.52 -9.55
CA ILE A 37 -2.79 0.57 -9.24
C ILE A 37 -1.96 0.97 -10.45
N SER A 38 -2.35 0.58 -11.65
CA SER A 38 -1.71 1.05 -12.88
C SER A 38 -1.85 2.56 -13.03
N THR A 39 -3.02 3.10 -12.69
CA THR A 39 -3.25 4.55 -12.66
C THR A 39 -2.42 5.22 -11.56
N LEU A 40 -2.42 4.66 -10.36
CA LEU A 40 -1.66 5.18 -9.22
C LEU A 40 -0.15 5.25 -9.48
N LEU A 41 0.41 4.23 -10.14
CA LEU A 41 1.85 4.11 -10.40
C LEU A 41 2.28 4.72 -11.74
N SER A 42 1.36 5.29 -12.52
CA SER A 42 1.68 5.90 -13.80
C SER A 42 2.79 6.97 -13.74
N PRO A 43 2.90 7.83 -12.69
CA PRO A 43 3.97 8.83 -12.61
C PRO A 43 5.38 8.22 -12.48
N LEU A 44 5.47 6.93 -12.13
CA LEU A 44 6.76 6.24 -12.01
C LEU A 44 7.34 5.85 -13.36
N GLU A 45 6.53 5.77 -14.42
CA GLU A 45 6.95 5.35 -15.77
C GLU A 45 7.69 4.01 -15.74
N LEU A 46 7.09 3.02 -15.08
CA LEU A 46 7.68 1.70 -14.94
C LEU A 46 7.79 1.00 -16.30
N ALA A 47 8.86 0.23 -16.51
CA ALA A 47 9.13 -0.47 -17.77
C ALA A 47 8.05 -1.50 -18.15
N SER A 48 7.30 -2.01 -17.17
CA SER A 48 6.19 -2.93 -17.35
C SER A 48 5.16 -2.75 -16.23
N PRO A 49 3.92 -3.23 -16.38
CA PRO A 49 2.99 -3.32 -15.25
C PRO A 49 3.51 -4.27 -14.17
N LEU A 50 3.01 -4.10 -12.93
CA LEU A 50 3.25 -5.03 -11.84
C LEU A 50 2.67 -6.41 -12.18
N ASP A 51 3.39 -7.47 -11.81
CA ASP A 51 2.91 -8.83 -11.92
C ASP A 51 1.56 -8.97 -11.17
N PRO A 52 0.49 -9.48 -11.81
CA PRO A 52 -0.84 -9.52 -11.21
C PRO A 52 -0.89 -10.32 -9.90
N LEU A 53 -0.13 -11.41 -9.78
CA LEU A 53 -0.09 -12.22 -8.56
C LEU A 53 0.65 -11.49 -7.44
N LEU A 54 1.77 -10.83 -7.76
CA LEU A 54 2.50 -9.99 -6.83
C LEU A 54 1.63 -8.84 -6.32
N LEU A 55 0.88 -8.20 -7.21
CA LEU A 55 -0.05 -7.12 -6.86
C LEU A 55 -1.18 -7.62 -5.95
N GLN A 56 -1.82 -8.71 -6.34
CA GLN A 56 -2.91 -9.29 -5.55
C GLN A 56 -2.43 -9.67 -4.15
N ARG A 57 -1.22 -10.23 -4.03
CA ARG A 57 -0.58 -10.52 -2.74
C ARG A 57 -0.33 -9.24 -1.95
N ALA A 58 0.20 -8.19 -2.57
CA ALA A 58 0.47 -6.92 -1.90
C ALA A 58 -0.80 -6.27 -1.34
N LEU A 59 -1.93 -6.37 -2.07
CA LEU A 59 -3.23 -5.83 -1.68
C LEU A 59 -4.05 -6.78 -0.78
N THR A 60 -3.55 -7.98 -0.48
CA THR A 60 -4.24 -8.93 0.39
C THR A 60 -3.70 -8.86 1.81
N HIS A 61 -4.52 -8.35 2.72
CA HIS A 61 -4.25 -8.40 4.16
C HIS A 61 -4.47 -9.83 4.69
N LYS A 62 -3.76 -10.21 5.77
CA LYS A 62 -3.84 -11.54 6.39
C LYS A 62 -5.27 -11.96 6.75
N SER A 63 -6.12 -11.00 7.15
CA SER A 63 -7.53 -11.27 7.47
C SER A 63 -8.43 -11.51 6.25
N GLY A 64 -7.99 -11.08 5.06
CA GLY A 64 -8.71 -11.24 3.79
C GLY A 64 -8.44 -12.57 3.08
N GLN A 65 -7.51 -13.38 3.58
CA GLN A 65 -7.32 -14.73 3.09
C GLN A 65 -8.45 -15.65 3.56
N HIS A 66 -8.87 -16.57 2.68
CA HIS A 66 -9.70 -17.68 3.12
C HIS A 66 -8.84 -18.60 3.98
N LYS A 67 -9.30 -18.88 5.20
CA LYS A 67 -8.74 -20.01 5.95
C LYS A 67 -9.10 -21.27 5.17
N PRO A 68 -8.12 -22.14 4.84
CA PRO A 68 -8.44 -23.41 4.20
C PRO A 68 -9.38 -24.17 5.15
N SER A 69 -10.58 -24.49 4.67
CA SER A 69 -11.43 -25.48 5.34
C SER A 69 -10.85 -26.86 5.05
N SER A 70 -11.07 -27.84 5.94
CA SER A 70 -10.53 -29.21 5.78
C SER A 70 -11.01 -29.94 4.51
N HIS A 71 -11.90 -29.33 3.73
CA HIS A 71 -12.44 -29.85 2.46
C HIS A 71 -12.12 -28.95 1.26
N SER A 72 -11.27 -27.93 1.40
CA SER A 72 -10.90 -27.06 0.29
C SER A 72 -9.76 -27.66 -0.54
N SER A 73 -9.92 -27.69 -1.86
CA SER A 73 -8.90 -28.16 -2.80
C SER A 73 -7.61 -27.32 -2.65
N PRO A 74 -6.41 -27.95 -2.71
CA PRO A 74 -5.13 -27.29 -2.45
C PRO A 74 -4.77 -26.14 -3.41
N SER A 75 -5.51 -25.96 -4.50
CA SER A 75 -5.29 -24.93 -5.51
C SER A 75 -5.87 -23.56 -5.13
N ALA A 76 -6.94 -23.48 -4.34
CA ALA A 76 -7.58 -22.20 -3.97
C ALA A 76 -6.90 -21.50 -2.78
N SER A 77 -6.05 -22.22 -2.02
CA SER A 77 -5.34 -21.75 -0.83
C SER A 77 -4.00 -21.05 -1.10
N GLN A 78 -3.62 -20.82 -2.36
CA GLN A 78 -2.25 -20.40 -2.71
C GLN A 78 -2.04 -18.89 -2.92
N ILE A 79 -3.10 -18.07 -2.94
CA ILE A 79 -2.90 -16.60 -3.02
C ILE A 79 -2.39 -16.11 -1.68
N GLY A 80 -1.06 -15.91 -1.58
CA GLY A 80 -0.38 -15.41 -0.39
C GLY A 80 -0.87 -14.02 0.04
N HIS A 81 -0.53 -13.63 1.27
CA HIS A 81 -0.81 -12.28 1.79
C HIS A 81 0.46 -11.42 1.74
N GLY A 82 0.26 -10.11 1.82
CA GLY A 82 1.33 -9.12 1.62
C GLY A 82 2.30 -8.94 2.78
N GLU A 83 2.32 -9.80 3.81
CA GLU A 83 3.10 -9.55 5.04
C GLU A 83 4.62 -9.55 4.78
N LYS A 84 5.11 -10.48 3.95
CA LYS A 84 6.53 -10.51 3.54
C LYS A 84 6.91 -9.29 2.70
N LEU A 85 6.02 -8.87 1.81
CA LEU A 85 6.23 -7.67 0.99
C LEU A 85 6.21 -6.42 1.86
N ALA A 86 5.28 -6.32 2.82
CA ALA A 86 5.23 -5.21 3.77
C ALA A 86 6.49 -5.14 4.63
N PHE A 87 6.99 -6.28 5.10
CA PHE A 87 8.25 -6.35 5.81
C PHE A 87 9.44 -5.82 5.01
N LEU A 88 9.49 -6.12 3.71
CA LEU A 88 10.50 -5.59 2.81
C LEU A 88 10.31 -4.09 2.57
N GLY A 89 9.10 -3.65 2.23
CA GLY A 89 8.80 -2.25 1.98
C GLY A 89 9.04 -1.34 3.20
N ARG A 90 8.79 -1.82 4.42
CA ARG A 90 9.14 -1.09 5.66
C ARG A 90 10.64 -0.78 5.77
N ARG A 91 11.51 -1.67 5.27
CA ARG A 91 12.96 -1.44 5.24
C ARG A 91 13.34 -0.50 4.11
N VAL A 92 12.77 -0.72 2.93
CA VAL A 92 13.01 0.11 1.75
C VAL A 92 12.62 1.56 2.02
N LEU A 93 11.48 1.80 2.67
CA LEU A 93 11.03 3.12 3.11
C LEU A 93 12.02 3.81 4.04
N ARG A 94 12.45 3.12 5.10
CA ARG A 94 13.40 3.66 6.08
C ARG A 94 14.74 3.99 5.43
N MET A 95 15.24 3.11 4.57
CA MET A 95 16.48 3.32 3.82
C MET A 95 16.37 4.54 2.89
N HIS A 96 15.31 4.65 2.08
CA HIS A 96 15.12 5.81 1.19
C HIS A 96 14.97 7.11 1.97
N TYR A 97 14.28 7.09 3.12
CA TYR A 97 14.21 8.24 4.01
C TYR A 97 15.58 8.66 4.55
N THR A 98 16.39 7.70 5.03
CA THR A 98 17.74 7.99 5.50
C THR A 98 18.63 8.56 4.39
N LEU A 99 18.59 7.98 3.19
CA LEU A 99 19.33 8.47 2.02
C LEU A 99 18.86 9.86 1.58
N HIS A 100 17.55 10.12 1.64
CA HIS A 100 16.98 11.41 1.29
C HIS A 100 17.45 12.51 2.26
N LEU A 101 17.40 12.25 3.57
CA LEU A 101 17.94 13.21 4.54
C LEU A 101 19.45 13.41 4.37
N ALA A 102 20.21 12.33 4.18
CA ALA A 102 21.66 12.41 4.00
C ALA A 102 22.11 13.15 2.73
N SER A 103 21.24 13.25 1.71
CA SER A 103 21.54 13.95 0.46
C SER A 103 21.12 15.43 0.47
N HIS A 104 20.25 15.84 1.40
CA HIS A 104 19.70 17.20 1.44
C HIS A 104 20.02 17.96 2.74
N LEU A 105 20.64 17.30 3.72
CA LEU A 105 21.03 17.94 4.98
C LEU A 105 22.52 17.71 5.25
N ASP A 106 23.17 18.72 5.83
CA ASP A 106 24.52 18.55 6.35
C ASP A 106 24.53 17.47 7.44
N ALA A 107 25.53 16.60 7.40
CA ALA A 107 25.75 15.54 8.38
C ALA A 107 25.94 16.09 9.81
N ARG A 108 26.34 17.36 9.95
CA ARG A 108 26.49 18.04 11.25
C ARG A 108 25.21 18.72 11.74
N SER A 109 24.15 18.74 10.94
CA SER A 109 22.91 19.40 11.31
C SER A 109 22.19 18.66 12.43
N GLU A 110 21.76 19.38 13.47
CA GLU A 110 20.92 18.81 14.53
C GLU A 110 19.60 18.25 13.96
N VAL A 111 19.07 18.87 12.90
CA VAL A 111 17.86 18.42 12.21
C VAL A 111 18.06 17.05 11.55
N MET A 112 19.25 16.80 11.01
CA MET A 112 19.63 15.50 10.47
C MET A 112 19.70 14.44 11.59
N HIS A 113 20.38 14.76 12.69
CA HIS A 113 20.47 13.87 13.85
C HIS A 113 19.11 13.52 14.43
N ASP A 114 18.25 14.52 14.64
CA ASP A 114 16.90 14.34 15.17
C ASP A 114 16.00 13.59 14.17
N GLY A 115 16.12 13.89 12.88
CA GLY A 115 15.38 13.23 11.81
C GLY A 115 15.70 11.74 11.68
N LEU A 116 16.93 11.34 12.01
CA LEU A 116 17.40 9.96 11.99
C LEU A 116 17.26 9.20 13.32
N ARG A 117 16.78 9.85 14.39
CA ARG A 117 16.49 9.14 15.65
C ARG A 117 15.48 8.03 15.38
N GLN A 118 15.74 6.86 15.95
CA GLN A 118 14.89 5.68 15.77
C GLN A 118 13.42 5.96 16.14
N SER A 119 13.18 6.71 17.23
CA SER A 119 11.84 7.12 17.65
C SER A 119 11.14 8.00 16.61
N ALA A 120 11.85 8.93 15.97
CA ALA A 120 11.30 9.79 14.92
C ALA A 120 10.93 8.97 13.67
N ILE A 121 11.80 8.02 13.29
CA ILE A 121 11.56 7.11 12.17
C ILE A 121 10.34 6.21 12.45
N ASP A 122 10.24 5.64 13.65
CA ASP A 122 9.15 4.73 13.99
C ASP A 122 7.80 5.43 14.09
N ILE A 123 7.76 6.68 14.54
CA ILE A 123 6.54 7.49 14.52
C ILE A 123 6.13 7.80 13.07
N ARG A 124 7.09 8.22 12.23
CA ARG A 124 6.83 8.61 10.82
C ARG A 124 6.36 7.43 9.97
N PHE A 125 6.96 6.26 10.17
CA PHE A 125 6.66 5.04 9.45
C PHE A 125 5.84 4.05 10.29
N ASP A 126 5.06 4.54 11.25
CA ASP A 126 4.04 3.72 11.90
C ASP A 126 3.01 3.28 10.85
N THR A 127 2.74 1.98 10.81
CA THR A 127 1.86 1.40 9.80
C THR A 127 0.47 2.04 9.82
N LYS A 128 -0.09 2.39 10.98
CA LYS A 128 -1.42 3.02 11.02
C LYS A 128 -1.37 4.46 10.50
N GLN A 129 -0.31 5.21 10.81
CA GLN A 129 -0.11 6.55 10.26
C GLN A 129 0.02 6.52 8.74
N LEU A 130 0.85 5.61 8.19
CA LEU A 130 0.95 5.39 6.75
C LEU A 130 -0.41 5.07 6.13
N GLY A 131 -1.25 4.27 6.79
CA GLY A 131 -2.59 3.97 6.30
C GLY A 131 -3.59 5.13 6.42
N ALA A 132 -3.39 6.04 7.37
CA ALA A 132 -4.25 7.21 7.58
C ALA A 132 -3.91 8.35 6.62
N THR A 133 -2.64 8.51 6.25
CA THR A 133 -2.16 9.53 5.32
C THR A 133 -2.01 8.97 3.90
N ILE A 134 -0.91 8.25 3.64
CA ILE A 134 -0.52 7.76 2.31
C ILE A 134 -1.56 6.78 1.75
N GLY A 135 -1.93 5.76 2.52
CA GLY A 135 -2.87 4.73 2.08
C GLY A 135 -4.27 5.28 1.82
N LYS A 136 -4.67 6.34 2.52
CA LYS A 136 -5.91 7.07 2.24
C LYS A 136 -5.77 7.91 0.96
N GLY A 137 -4.66 8.63 0.80
CA GLY A 137 -4.38 9.44 -0.40
C GLY A 137 -4.31 8.60 -1.67
N TRP A 138 -3.77 7.38 -1.59
CA TRP A 138 -3.72 6.42 -2.69
C TRP A 138 -5.06 5.70 -2.92
N GLY A 139 -6.09 5.97 -2.12
CA GLY A 139 -7.41 5.37 -2.27
C GLY A 139 -7.46 3.86 -2.01
N LEU A 140 -6.49 3.28 -1.27
CA LEU A 140 -6.33 1.83 -1.18
C LEU A 140 -7.54 1.10 -0.57
N GLN A 141 -8.42 1.80 0.15
CA GLN A 141 -9.65 1.20 0.69
C GLN A 141 -10.55 0.56 -0.38
N SER A 142 -10.51 1.00 -1.64
CA SER A 142 -11.37 0.48 -2.71
C SER A 142 -10.83 -0.79 -3.38
N VAL A 143 -9.56 -1.10 -3.15
CA VAL A 143 -8.86 -2.21 -3.83
C VAL A 143 -8.24 -3.22 -2.87
N LEU A 144 -8.22 -2.91 -1.58
CA LEU A 144 -7.71 -3.80 -0.54
C LEU A 144 -8.58 -5.05 -0.40
N ARG A 145 -7.97 -6.23 -0.30
CA ARG A 145 -8.64 -7.45 0.14
C ARG A 145 -8.42 -7.67 1.62
N TRP A 146 -9.46 -7.52 2.43
CA TRP A 146 -9.37 -7.63 3.88
C TRP A 146 -10.72 -7.94 4.51
N ARG A 147 -10.71 -8.41 5.75
CA ARG A 147 -11.92 -8.61 6.54
C ARG A 147 -12.09 -7.44 7.50
N GLU A 148 -13.14 -6.66 7.27
CA GLU A 148 -13.58 -5.57 8.14
C GLU A 148 -14.11 -6.18 9.44
N VAL A 149 -13.70 -5.62 10.57
CA VAL A 149 -14.28 -5.92 11.89
C VAL A 149 -14.95 -4.66 12.39
N ARG A 150 -16.24 -4.75 12.73
CA ARG A 150 -16.98 -3.59 13.27
C ARG A 150 -16.83 -3.53 14.78
N GLY A 151 -16.55 -2.33 15.29
CA GLY A 151 -16.50 -2.07 16.72
C GLY A 151 -17.89 -2.10 17.38
N PRO A 152 -17.97 -1.96 18.71
CA PRO A 152 -19.25 -1.93 19.44
C PRO A 152 -20.23 -0.85 18.95
N LYS A 153 -19.70 0.26 18.42
CA LYS A 153 -20.47 1.38 17.84
C LYS A 153 -20.77 1.24 16.34
N GLY A 154 -20.36 0.13 15.72
CA GLY A 154 -20.53 -0.12 14.28
C GLY A 154 -19.42 0.43 13.38
N ASP A 155 -18.45 1.18 13.93
CA ASP A 155 -17.35 1.75 13.16
C ASP A 155 -16.41 0.66 12.59
N PRO A 156 -15.98 0.76 11.32
CA PRO A 156 -15.00 -0.15 10.74
C PRO A 156 -13.64 0.00 11.44
N THR A 157 -13.22 -1.02 12.17
CA THR A 157 -11.93 -1.05 12.86
C THR A 157 -10.86 -1.75 12.01
N GLY A 158 -9.59 -1.36 12.20
CA GLY A 158 -8.45 -2.01 11.55
C GLY A 158 -8.13 -1.53 10.13
N LEU A 159 -8.97 -0.68 9.53
CA LEU A 159 -8.76 -0.18 8.17
C LEU A 159 -7.42 0.59 8.01
N TYR A 160 -7.03 1.42 8.98
CA TYR A 160 -5.74 2.13 8.92
C TYR A 160 -4.57 1.16 8.91
N LYS A 161 -4.60 0.12 9.75
CA LYS A 161 -3.54 -0.89 9.78
C LYS A 161 -3.48 -1.65 8.46
N ALA A 162 -4.63 -2.07 7.92
CA ALA A 162 -4.68 -2.85 6.70
C ALA A 162 -4.24 -2.04 5.48
N ARG A 163 -4.64 -0.76 5.38
CA ARG A 163 -4.16 0.18 4.35
C ARG A 163 -2.66 0.45 4.47
N GLY A 164 -2.16 0.72 5.67
CA GLY A 164 -0.74 0.96 5.88
C GLY A 164 0.12 -0.24 5.50
N GLN A 165 -0.31 -1.45 5.87
CA GLN A 165 0.37 -2.66 5.45
C GLN A 165 0.35 -2.81 3.92
N ALA A 166 -0.72 -2.40 3.23
CA ALA A 166 -0.78 -2.41 1.78
C ALA A 166 0.15 -1.37 1.14
N VAL A 167 0.31 -0.19 1.72
CA VAL A 167 1.33 0.80 1.29
C VAL A 167 2.72 0.17 1.35
N GLU A 168 3.08 -0.39 2.51
CA GLU A 168 4.36 -1.06 2.71
C GLU A 168 4.53 -2.24 1.73
N ALA A 169 3.47 -3.04 1.51
CA ALA A 169 3.51 -4.18 0.61
C ALA A 169 3.65 -3.80 -0.86
N LEU A 170 3.00 -2.71 -1.30
CA LEU A 170 3.16 -2.19 -2.66
C LEU A 170 4.58 -1.71 -2.91
N ILE A 171 5.18 -0.99 -1.95
CA ILE A 171 6.58 -0.57 -2.07
C ILE A 171 7.50 -1.79 -2.10
N GLY A 172 7.22 -2.81 -1.27
CA GLY A 172 7.92 -4.09 -1.33
C GLY A 172 7.78 -4.79 -2.68
N ALA A 173 6.59 -4.78 -3.29
CA ALA A 173 6.34 -5.35 -4.61
C ALA A 173 7.11 -4.60 -5.71
N VAL A 174 7.08 -3.27 -5.71
CA VAL A 174 7.84 -2.44 -6.65
C VAL A 174 9.34 -2.69 -6.47
N TYR A 175 9.82 -2.81 -5.23
CA TYR A 175 11.22 -3.17 -4.96
C TYR A 175 11.59 -4.54 -5.53
N THR A 176 10.75 -5.55 -5.31
CA THR A 176 11.01 -6.92 -5.79
C THR A 176 11.05 -7.01 -7.30
N GLN A 177 10.19 -6.27 -8.01
CA GLN A 177 10.08 -6.37 -9.47
C GLN A 177 10.98 -5.38 -10.23
N PHE A 178 11.13 -4.14 -9.74
CA PHE A 178 11.81 -3.05 -10.44
C PHE A 178 13.05 -2.51 -9.71
N GLY A 179 13.30 -2.96 -8.49
CA GLY A 179 14.52 -2.65 -7.74
C GLY A 179 14.55 -1.26 -7.09
N ILE A 180 15.78 -0.84 -6.78
CA ILE A 180 16.05 0.32 -5.91
C ILE A 180 15.68 1.66 -6.54
N GLN A 181 15.94 1.83 -7.85
CA GLN A 181 15.73 3.12 -8.52
C GLN A 181 14.24 3.46 -8.66
N ALA A 182 13.42 2.47 -9.04
CA ALA A 182 11.98 2.64 -9.11
C ALA A 182 11.38 2.98 -7.74
N THR A 183 11.86 2.34 -6.67
CA THR A 183 11.38 2.64 -5.32
C THR A 183 11.86 3.97 -4.77
N LYS A 184 13.05 4.47 -5.19
CA LYS A 184 13.50 5.83 -4.87
C LYS A 184 12.55 6.86 -5.49
N LYS A 185 12.26 6.74 -6.80
CA LYS A 185 11.30 7.61 -7.51
C LYS A 185 9.91 7.55 -6.84
N MET A 186 9.46 6.36 -6.48
CA MET A 186 8.20 6.17 -5.74
C MET A 186 8.19 6.86 -4.38
N PHE A 187 9.30 6.76 -3.63
CA PHE A 187 9.43 7.42 -2.35
C PHE A 187 9.33 8.95 -2.51
N GLU A 188 10.14 9.53 -3.41
CA GLU A 188 10.22 10.99 -3.61
C GLU A 188 8.92 11.60 -4.15
N LEU A 189 8.27 10.93 -5.11
CA LEU A 189 7.06 11.47 -5.75
C LEU A 189 5.78 11.20 -4.95
N MET A 190 5.70 10.08 -4.25
CA MET A 190 4.40 9.58 -3.74
C MET A 190 4.34 9.43 -2.22
N VAL A 191 5.45 9.13 -1.56
CA VAL A 191 5.48 8.92 -0.11
C VAL A 191 5.89 10.21 0.60
N TRP A 192 7.01 10.79 0.16
CA TRP A 192 7.61 11.96 0.76
C TRP A 192 6.65 13.14 0.93
N PRO A 193 5.83 13.53 -0.08
CA PRO A 193 4.91 14.66 0.07
C PRO A 193 3.83 14.44 1.12
N GLY A 194 3.47 13.18 1.39
CA GLY A 194 2.43 12.81 2.35
C GLY A 194 2.96 12.41 3.73
N LEU A 195 4.28 12.41 3.94
CA LEU A 195 4.86 12.25 5.27
C LEU A 195 4.60 13.53 6.08
N GLY A 196 3.96 13.38 7.23
CA GLY A 196 3.81 14.47 8.19
C GLY A 196 5.19 14.85 8.75
N MET A 197 5.88 15.79 8.09
CA MET A 197 7.14 16.31 8.59
C MET A 197 6.91 17.32 9.71
N SER A 198 7.82 17.32 10.70
CA SER A 198 7.92 18.46 11.59
C SER A 198 8.25 19.71 10.77
N SER A 199 7.72 20.86 11.20
CA SER A 199 8.02 22.16 10.57
C SER A 199 9.52 22.40 10.45
N SER A 200 10.31 21.96 11.44
CA SER A 200 11.77 22.03 11.44
C SER A 200 12.46 21.26 10.30
N VAL A 201 12.05 20.02 10.02
CA VAL A 201 12.64 19.22 8.94
C VAL A 201 12.23 19.79 7.59
N ARG A 202 10.97 20.21 7.44
CA ARG A 202 10.49 20.83 6.20
C ARG A 202 11.24 22.13 5.92
N GLN A 203 11.38 23.00 6.92
CA GLN A 203 12.09 24.26 6.79
C GLN A 203 13.58 24.09 6.50
N ALA A 204 14.25 23.09 7.09
CA ALA A 204 15.65 22.81 6.80
C ALA A 204 15.86 22.33 5.35
N LEU A 205 14.94 21.55 4.81
CA LEU A 205 15.00 21.05 3.43
C LEU A 205 14.61 22.11 2.40
N GLU A 206 13.69 23.02 2.73
CA GLU A 206 13.29 24.14 1.88
C GLU A 206 14.29 25.31 1.94
N GLY A 207 14.96 25.50 3.08
CA GLY A 207 15.95 26.56 3.30
C GLY A 207 17.23 26.38 2.46
N ASP A 208 17.63 25.13 2.19
CA ASP A 208 18.82 24.84 1.36
C ASP A 208 18.55 25.06 -0.14
N ALA A 209 17.28 24.91 -0.58
CA ALA A 209 16.87 25.21 -1.95
C ALA A 209 16.90 26.73 -2.28
N GLY A 210 16.86 27.59 -1.26
CA GLY A 210 16.95 29.04 -1.41
C GLY A 210 18.38 29.61 -1.41
N ALA A 211 19.39 28.81 -1.07
CA ALA A 211 20.78 29.26 -0.95
C ALA A 211 21.62 29.05 -2.23
N GLN A 212 21.03 28.50 -3.29
CA GLN A 212 21.69 28.23 -4.58
C GLN A 212 21.17 29.11 -5.74
N ALA A 213 20.48 30.22 -5.44
CA ALA A 213 20.01 31.19 -6.44
C ALA A 213 20.83 32.49 -6.39
#